data_AF-A0A916CVU6-F1
#
_entry.id   AF-A0A916CVU6-F1
#
_cell.length_a   1.000
_cell.length_b   1.000
_cell.length_c   1.000
_cell.angle_alpha   90.00
_cell.angle_beta   90.00
_cell.angle_gamma   90.00
#
_symmetry.space_group_name_H-M   'P 1'
#
loop_
_entity.id
_entity.type
_entity.pdbx_description
1 polymer ?
#
loop_
_entity_poly.entity_id
_entity_poly.type
_entity_poly.pdbx_seq_one_letter_code
_entity_poly.pdbx_strand_id
1 'polypeptide(L)' 'MPTATALLSQFLRVPVARVAIRMQPADEALVLRILERLPEGRVLDASAMGEVPFELGWLIRAC' A
#
# COMPACT_ATOMS: atom_id res chain seq x y z
N MET A 1 10.97 3.31 12.69
CA MET A 1 10.30 2.10 12.18
C MET A 1 9.23 2.51 11.16
N PRO A 2 9.50 2.45 9.83
CA PRO A 2 8.46 2.57 8.80
C PRO A 2 8.49 1.43 7.78
N THR A 3 7.32 0.87 7.45
CA THR A 3 7.18 -0.50 6.90
C THR A 3 6.25 -0.66 5.68
N ALA A 4 5.89 0.44 5.02
CA ALA A 4 5.27 0.40 3.68
C ALA A 4 5.32 1.78 3.02
N THR A 5 5.07 2.80 3.83
CA THR A 5 5.11 4.20 3.42
C THR A 5 6.49 4.63 2.97
N ALA A 6 7.56 4.04 3.50
CA ALA A 6 8.94 4.38 3.13
C ALA A 6 9.22 4.16 1.64
N LEU A 7 8.62 3.13 1.03
CA LEU A 7 8.80 2.83 -0.38
C LEU A 7 7.97 3.79 -1.27
N LEU A 8 6.69 3.99 -0.94
CA LEU A 8 5.86 4.97 -1.65
C LEU A 8 6.40 6.40 -1.49
N SER A 9 7.01 6.72 -0.34
CA SER A 9 7.64 8.02 -0.04
C SER A 9 8.87 8.34 -0.87
N GLN A 10 9.51 7.35 -1.48
CA GLN A 10 10.58 7.61 -2.45
C GLN A 10 10.04 8.20 -3.77
N PHE A 11 8.77 7.93 -4.10
CA PHE A 11 8.13 8.39 -5.34
C PHE A 11 7.12 9.54 -5.10
N LEU A 12 6.39 9.50 -3.98
CA LEU A 12 5.35 10.45 -3.60
C LEU A 12 5.38 10.64 -2.08
N ARG A 13 5.55 11.86 -1.56
CA ARG A 13 5.48 12.13 -0.11
C ARG A 13 4.07 11.89 0.43
N VAL A 14 3.78 10.66 0.86
CA VAL A 14 2.50 10.26 1.43
C VAL A 14 2.63 10.16 2.96
N PRO A 15 1.83 10.88 3.75
CA PRO A 15 1.86 10.74 5.21
C PRO A 15 1.39 9.35 5.63
N VAL A 16 2.02 8.79 6.68
CA VAL A 16 1.59 7.50 7.26
C VAL A 16 0.31 7.72 8.05
N ALA A 17 -0.80 7.13 7.59
CA ALA A 17 -2.06 7.12 8.33
C ALA A 17 -2.66 5.70 8.36
N ARG A 18 -2.72 5.08 9.55
CA ARG A 18 -3.41 3.80 9.75
C ARG A 18 -4.85 4.08 10.16
N VAL A 19 -5.72 4.21 9.17
CA VAL A 19 -7.14 4.52 9.36
C VAL A 19 -8.00 3.59 8.51
N ALA A 20 -9.26 3.41 8.92
CA ALA A 20 -10.24 2.74 8.08
C ALA A 20 -10.72 3.69 6.99
N ILE A 21 -10.67 3.26 5.73
CA ILE A 21 -11.19 4.00 4.58
C ILE A 21 -12.45 3.31 4.06
N ARG A 22 -13.49 4.09 3.72
CA ARG A 22 -14.72 3.61 3.08
C ARG A 22 -14.91 4.34 1.76
N MET A 23 -14.64 3.64 0.64
CA MET A 23 -14.86 4.20 -0.69
C MET A 23 -16.35 4.47 -0.94
N GLN A 24 -16.67 5.69 -1.33
CA GLN A 24 -17.98 6.12 -1.82
C GLN A 24 -18.08 5.91 -3.34
N PRO A 25 -19.28 5.99 -3.94
CA PRO A 25 -19.40 5.99 -5.39
C PRO A 25 -18.59 7.15 -5.99
N ALA A 26 -17.93 6.90 -7.13
CA ALA A 26 -16.98 7.80 -7.79
C ALA A 26 -15.66 8.05 -7.04
N ASP A 27 -15.40 7.38 -5.91
CA ASP A 27 -14.06 7.39 -5.31
C ASP A 27 -13.08 6.54 -6.12
N GLU A 28 -11.84 7.01 -6.14
CA GLU A 28 -10.70 6.32 -6.74
C GLU A 28 -9.58 6.18 -5.70
N ALA A 29 -8.86 5.06 -5.74
CA ALA A 29 -7.79 4.75 -4.81
C ALA A 29 -6.59 4.09 -5.51
N LEU A 30 -5.40 4.62 -5.25
CA LEU A 30 -4.14 3.97 -5.60
C LEU A 30 -3.75 3.00 -4.47
N VAL A 31 -3.59 1.72 -4.81
CA VAL A 31 -3.29 0.66 -3.85
C VAL A 31 -1.98 -0.02 -4.20
N LEU A 32 -1.08 -0.12 -3.21
CA LEU A 32 0.09 -1.00 -3.29
C LEU A 32 -0.36 -2.41 -2.89
N ARG A 33 -0.31 -3.35 -3.83
CA ARG A 33 -0.71 -4.74 -3.63
C ARG A 33 0.51 -5.64 -3.63
N ILE A 34 0.68 -6.41 -2.54
CA ILE A 34 1.68 -7.47 -2.47
C ILE A 34 1.14 -8.69 -3.22
N LEU A 35 1.95 -9.27 -4.11
CA LEU A 35 1.52 -10.36 -5.00
C LEU A 35 1.64 -11.74 -4.36
N GLU A 36 2.32 -11.83 -3.23
CA GLU A 36 2.54 -13.06 -2.48
C GLU A 36 1.96 -12.99 -1.07
N ARG A 37 1.63 -14.16 -0.52
CA ARG A 37 1.05 -14.24 0.82
C ARG A 37 2.15 -14.10 1.87
N LEU A 38 2.07 -13.06 2.68
CA LEU A 38 2.97 -12.87 3.81
C LEU A 38 2.61 -13.79 4.99
N PRO A 39 3.62 -14.26 5.75
CA PRO A 39 3.40 -14.90 7.05
C PRO A 39 2.60 -14.00 8.00
N GLU A 40 1.83 -14.63 8.89
CA GLU A 40 1.03 -13.90 9.87
C GLU A 40 1.90 -13.02 10.78
N GLY A 41 1.44 -11.80 11.04
CA GLY A 41 2.16 -10.83 11.87
C GLY A 41 3.42 -10.23 11.24
N ARG A 42 3.78 -10.63 10.00
CA ARG A 42 4.97 -10.09 9.33
C ARG A 42 4.74 -8.64 8.90
N VAL A 43 5.65 -7.78 9.31
CA VAL A 43 5.71 -6.37 8.90
C VAL A 43 6.96 -6.20 8.03
N LEU A 44 6.80 -5.68 6.81
CA LEU A 44 7.91 -5.53 5.84
C LEU A 44 8.66 -4.21 6.08
N ASP A 45 9.95 -4.25 6.42
CA ASP A 45 10.75 -3.03 6.40
C ASP A 45 11.10 -2.59 4.97
N ALA A 46 11.81 -1.48 4.84
CA ALA A 46 12.16 -0.92 3.53
C ALA A 46 13.03 -1.86 2.68
N SER A 47 13.91 -2.64 3.31
CA SER A 47 14.76 -3.60 2.60
C SER A 47 13.91 -4.76 2.09
N ALA A 48 13.09 -5.34 2.97
CA ALA A 48 12.21 -6.45 2.64
C ALA A 48 11.17 -6.06 1.56
N MET A 49 10.69 -4.81 1.55
CA MET A 49 9.77 -4.33 0.52
C MET A 49 10.41 -4.28 -0.88
N GLY A 50 11.73 -4.10 -0.99
CA GLY A 50 12.44 -4.12 -2.27
C GLY A 50 12.58 -5.51 -2.88
N GLU A 51 12.42 -6.56 -2.07
CA GLU A 51 12.57 -7.95 -2.49
C GLU A 51 11.22 -8.63 -2.79
N VAL A 52 10.15 -8.15 -2.16
CA VAL A 52 8.81 -8.71 -2.29
C VAL A 52 8.14 -8.18 -3.56
N PRO A 53 7.63 -9.04 -4.47
CA PRO A 53 6.91 -8.60 -5.64
C PRO A 53 5.63 -7.85 -5.27
N PHE A 54 5.52 -6.63 -5.76
CA PHE A 54 4.34 -5.78 -5.58
C PHE A 54 3.92 -5.15 -6.90
N GLU A 55 2.68 -4.70 -6.95
CA GLU A 55 2.16 -3.88 -8.03
C GLU A 55 1.40 -2.66 -7.48
N LEU A 56 1.16 -1.69 -8.35
CA LEU A 56 0.28 -0.56 -8.09
C LEU A 56 -1.03 -0.76 -8.84
N GLY A 57 -2.11 -0.95 -8.09
CA GLY A 57 -3.47 -1.07 -8.61
C GLY A 57 -4.22 0.24 -8.48
N TRP A 58 -4.98 0.61 -9.52
CA TRP A 58 -5.94 1.70 -9.46
C TRP A 58 -7.34 1.11 -9.24
N LEU A 59 -7.91 1.35 -8.07
CA LEU A 59 -9.27 0.92 -7.73
C LEU A 59 -10.23 2.07 -7.99
N ILE A 60 -11.28 1.79 -8.75
CA ILE A 60 -12.37 2.73 -9.01
C ILE A 60 -13.63 2.10 -8.45
N ARG A 61 -14.35 2.85 -7.62
CA ARG A 61 -15.70 2.45 -7.23
C ARG A 61 -16.70 3.16 -8.13
N ALA A 62 -17.18 2.41 -9.13
CA ALA A 62 -18.22 2.87 -10.04
C ALA A 62 -19.53 3.19 -9.29
N CYS A 63 -20.35 4.02 -9.93
CA CYS A 63 -21.60 4.60 -9.43
C CYS A 63 -22.61 3.56 -8.96
#